data_AF-A0A6J5VDN7-F1
#
_entry.id   AF-A0A6J5VDN7-F1
#
_cell.length_a   1.000
_cell.length_b   1.000
_cell.length_c   1.000
_cell.angle_alpha   90.00
_cell.angle_beta   90.00
_cell.angle_gamma   90.00
#
_symmetry.space_group_name_H-M   'P 1'
#
loop_
_entity.id
_entity.type
_entity.pdbx_description
1 polymer ?
#
loop_
_entity_poly.entity_id
_entity_poly.type
_entity_poly.pdbx_seq_one_letter_code
_entity_poly.pdbx_strand_id
1 'polypeptide(L)'
;MSKFNISNTTLGANWDMTLTIDNPNLVTWVRFNHIRGSISYKDSILAISSVEPFMLGLKERRTVRVKISTMGLGEEDRDHQLMVKKRVLDEMMSRRRENGAVHFSMQMFVWATYRTGWWGTQDIVMSPQCLDLKVGFSRGIGFGSWISGGPMICPVPILIN
;
A
#
# COMPACT_ATOMS: atom_id res chain seq x y z
N MET A 1 8.94 -10.28 -2.79
CA MET A 1 8.86 -11.09 -1.55
C MET A 1 8.98 -10.14 -0.38
N SER A 2 7.94 -9.99 0.43
CA SER A 2 7.94 -9.06 1.57
C SER A 2 8.63 -9.71 2.78
N LYS A 3 9.53 -8.97 3.45
CA LYS A 3 10.18 -9.42 4.68
C LYS A 3 9.45 -8.81 5.86
N PHE A 4 8.60 -9.61 6.51
CA PHE A 4 7.97 -9.22 7.76
C PHE A 4 8.82 -9.73 8.91
N ASN A 5 9.11 -8.89 9.90
CA ASN A 5 9.63 -9.37 11.18
C ASN A 5 8.82 -8.70 12.27
N ILE A 6 8.14 -9.52 13.07
CA ILE A 6 7.33 -9.06 14.20
C ILE A 6 7.99 -9.65 15.44
N SER A 7 8.63 -8.78 16.23
CA SER A 7 9.16 -9.12 17.55
C SER A 7 8.23 -8.56 18.64
N ASN A 8 8.42 -8.97 19.90
CA ASN A 8 7.60 -8.51 21.03
C ASN A 8 7.68 -6.99 21.29
N THR A 9 8.61 -6.27 20.64
CA THR A 9 8.86 -4.84 20.89
C THR A 9 8.94 -4.00 19.63
N THR A 10 9.03 -4.59 18.43
CA THR A 10 9.15 -3.85 17.17
C THR A 10 8.41 -4.55 16.03
N LEU A 11 7.62 -3.77 15.27
CA LEU A 11 7.23 -4.16 13.92
C LEU A 11 8.32 -3.68 12.96
N GLY A 12 9.15 -4.60 12.52
CA GLY A 12 10.10 -4.40 11.42
C GLY A 12 9.57 -5.07 10.17
N ALA A 13 8.62 -4.42 9.50
CA ALA A 13 8.00 -4.92 8.27
C ALA A 13 8.50 -4.13 7.06
N ASN A 14 9.13 -4.86 6.13
CA ASN A 14 9.41 -4.38 4.79
C ASN A 14 8.33 -4.93 3.85
N TRP A 15 7.41 -4.05 3.46
CA TRP A 15 6.37 -4.32 2.49
C TRP A 15 6.97 -4.16 1.09
N ASP A 16 6.96 -5.22 0.29
CA ASP A 16 7.41 -5.22 -1.09
C ASP A 16 6.22 -5.55 -1.99
N MET A 17 5.66 -4.52 -2.61
CA MET A 17 4.44 -4.60 -3.41
C MET A 17 4.73 -4.24 -4.86
N THR A 18 3.93 -4.79 -5.76
CA THR A 18 3.99 -4.49 -7.18
C THR A 18 2.61 -4.09 -7.64
N LEU A 19 2.47 -2.82 -8.02
CA LEU A 19 1.24 -2.26 -8.57
C LEU A 19 1.33 -2.33 -10.09
N THR A 20 0.29 -2.82 -10.75
CA THR A 20 0.15 -2.72 -12.20
C THR A 20 -0.97 -1.74 -12.49
N ILE A 21 -0.64 -0.70 -13.24
CA ILE A 21 -1.54 0.42 -13.53
C ILE A 21 -1.73 0.47 -15.04
N ASP A 22 -2.98 0.39 -15.45
CA ASP A 22 -3.39 0.34 -16.85
C ASP A 22 -4.12 1.62 -17.23
N ASN A 23 -3.72 2.23 -18.34
CA ASN A 23 -4.52 3.23 -19.03
C ASN A 23 -5.24 2.57 -20.22
N PRO A 24 -6.49 2.11 -20.08
CA PRO A 24 -7.23 1.51 -21.18
C PRO A 24 -7.73 2.52 -22.21
N ASN A 25 -7.56 3.82 -21.98
CA ASN A 25 -8.11 4.87 -22.83
C ASN A 25 -7.39 4.96 -24.18
N LEU A 26 -8.14 5.32 -25.23
CA LEU A 26 -7.67 5.46 -26.62
C LEU A 26 -7.32 6.89 -27.02
N VAL A 27 -7.71 7.89 -26.23
CA VAL A 27 -7.57 9.32 -26.57
C VAL A 27 -7.03 10.18 -25.42
N THR A 28 -6.98 9.63 -24.20
CA THR A 28 -6.58 10.35 -22.99
C THR A 28 -5.28 9.79 -22.43
N TRP A 29 -4.30 10.68 -22.22
CA TRP A 29 -3.10 10.42 -21.42
C TRP A 29 -3.40 10.67 -19.96
N VAL A 30 -2.75 9.93 -19.06
CA VAL A 30 -2.92 10.11 -17.61
C VAL A 30 -1.56 10.41 -16.99
N ARG A 31 -1.43 11.59 -16.37
CA ARG A 31 -0.29 11.93 -15.52
C ARG A 31 -0.67 11.65 -14.07
N PHE A 32 0.00 10.70 -13.44
CA PHE A 32 -0.09 10.47 -12.01
C PHE A 32 0.83 11.48 -11.31
N ASN A 33 0.23 12.52 -10.71
CA ASN A 33 0.97 13.59 -10.05
C ASN A 33 1.47 13.18 -8.67
N HIS A 34 0.63 12.45 -7.94
CA HIS A 34 0.97 11.95 -6.61
C HIS A 34 0.24 10.65 -6.35
N ILE A 35 0.97 9.60 -5.95
CA ILE A 35 0.38 8.38 -5.40
C ILE A 35 0.94 8.21 -4.00
N ARG A 36 0.06 8.20 -3.00
CA ARG A 36 0.40 7.88 -1.61
C ARG A 36 -0.31 6.59 -1.24
N GLY A 37 0.43 5.63 -0.69
CA GLY A 37 -0.14 4.39 -0.15
C GLY A 37 0.09 4.31 1.34
N SER A 38 -0.85 3.70 2.07
CA SER A 38 -0.69 3.30 3.46
C SER A 38 -1.06 1.85 3.65
N ILE A 39 -0.42 1.21 4.61
CA ILE A 39 -0.80 -0.10 5.12
C ILE A 39 -1.26 0.05 6.56
N SER A 40 -2.40 -0.54 6.89
CA SER A 40 -2.96 -0.53 8.23
C SER A 40 -3.31 -1.92 8.75
N TYR A 41 -3.30 -2.04 10.07
CA TYR A 41 -3.99 -3.11 10.79
C TYR A 41 -5.19 -2.48 11.50
N LYS A 42 -6.41 -2.87 11.09
CA LYS A 42 -7.63 -2.13 11.46
C LYS A 42 -7.43 -0.63 11.14
N ASP A 43 -7.66 0.23 12.11
CA ASP A 43 -7.53 1.69 11.98
C ASP A 43 -6.11 2.20 12.28
N SER A 44 -5.16 1.32 12.59
CA SER A 44 -3.78 1.70 12.91
C SER A 44 -2.91 1.67 11.65
N ILE A 45 -2.49 2.84 11.18
CA ILE A 45 -1.52 2.97 10.08
C ILE A 45 -0.17 2.44 10.56
N LEU A 46 0.36 1.47 9.85
CA LEU A 46 1.64 0.83 10.12
C LEU A 46 2.75 1.42 9.26
N ALA A 47 2.43 1.77 8.01
CA ALA A 47 3.43 2.16 7.03
C ALA A 47 2.82 3.10 5.98
N ILE A 48 3.62 4.04 5.46
CA ILE A 48 3.23 4.96 4.39
C ILE A 48 4.35 5.02 3.35
N SER A 49 4.00 5.10 2.07
CA SER A 49 4.94 5.31 0.97
C SER A 49 4.33 6.22 -0.08
N SER A 50 5.19 6.82 -0.91
CA SER A 50 4.81 7.56 -2.10
C SER A 50 5.50 6.99 -3.32
N VAL A 51 4.86 7.15 -4.48
CA VAL A 51 5.44 6.83 -5.79
C VAL A 51 5.77 8.13 -6.50
N GLU A 52 6.93 8.16 -7.15
CA GLU A 52 7.32 9.28 -8.01
C GLU A 52 6.30 9.51 -9.14
N PRO A 53 6.11 10.78 -9.56
CA PRO A 53 5.18 11.08 -10.64
C PRO A 53 5.55 10.39 -11.95
N PHE A 54 4.55 9.93 -12.69
CA PHE A 54 4.76 9.37 -14.04
C PHE A 54 3.56 9.60 -14.95
N MET A 55 3.76 9.38 -16.25
CA MET A 55 2.71 9.46 -17.26
C MET A 55 2.46 8.08 -17.85
N LEU A 56 1.20 7.78 -18.17
CA LEU A 56 0.79 6.69 -19.04
C LEU A 56 0.16 7.27 -20.30
N GLY A 57 0.71 6.86 -21.44
CA GLY A 57 0.16 7.07 -22.76
C GLY A 57 -1.08 6.22 -23.04
N LEU A 58 -1.54 6.30 -24.27
CA LEU A 58 -2.71 5.58 -24.76
C LEU A 58 -2.44 4.08 -24.72
N LYS A 59 -3.38 3.30 -24.17
CA LYS A 59 -3.25 1.84 -24.02
C LYS A 59 -1.99 1.38 -23.29
N GLU A 60 -1.33 2.27 -22.53
CA GLU A 60 -0.10 1.94 -21.83
C GLU A 60 -0.38 1.27 -20.49
N ARG A 61 0.49 0.31 -20.15
CA ARG A 61 0.54 -0.37 -18.86
C ARG A 61 1.89 -0.09 -18.21
N ARG A 62 1.90 0.21 -16.91
CA ARG A 62 3.13 0.33 -16.13
C ARG A 62 3.06 -0.48 -14.86
N THR A 63 4.18 -1.12 -14.53
CA THR A 63 4.39 -1.78 -13.26
C THR A 63 5.26 -0.90 -12.37
N VAL A 64 4.79 -0.66 -11.15
CA VAL A 64 5.50 0.12 -10.14
C VAL A 64 5.78 -0.76 -8.94
N ARG A 65 7.05 -0.85 -8.54
CA ARG A 65 7.45 -1.51 -7.32
C ARG A 65 7.43 -0.52 -6.16
N VAL A 66 6.63 -0.81 -5.14
CA VAL A 66 6.48 0.03 -3.95
C VAL A 66 7.13 -0.71 -2.79
N LYS A 67 8.14 -0.08 -2.19
CA LYS A 67 8.78 -0.56 -0.96
C LYS A 67 8.37 0.35 0.18
N ILE A 68 7.81 -0.25 1.24
CA ILE A 68 7.41 0.47 2.44
C ILE A 68 8.11 -0.16 3.62
N SER A 69 8.83 0.66 4.40
CA SER A 69 9.50 0.21 5.62
C SER A 69 8.76 0.80 6.81
N THR A 70 8.43 -0.01 7.80
CA THR A 70 7.98 0.50 9.10
C THR A 70 9.17 1.12 9.83
N MET A 71 9.09 2.40 10.22
CA MET A 71 10.06 2.97 11.16
C MET A 71 9.85 2.28 12.51
N GLY A 72 10.87 1.54 12.96
CA GLY A 72 10.85 0.84 14.24
C GLY A 72 10.78 1.84 15.40
N LEU A 73 10.30 1.36 16.55
CA LEU A 73 10.47 2.03 17.84
C LEU A 73 11.97 2.24 18.12
N GLY A 74 12.48 3.41 17.76
CA GLY A 74 13.76 3.94 18.22
C GLY A 74 13.48 5.26 18.91
N GLU A 75 13.79 5.34 20.21
CA GLU A 75 13.48 6.47 21.12
C GLU A 75 14.12 7.82 20.73
N GLU A 76 14.86 7.88 19.62
CA GLU A 76 15.75 9.00 19.27
C GLU A 76 15.25 9.93 18.17
N ASP A 77 14.14 9.62 17.46
CA ASP A 77 13.64 10.49 16.37
C ASP A 77 12.14 10.78 16.54
N ARG A 78 11.83 11.70 17.46
CA ARG A 78 10.49 11.91 18.03
C ARG A 78 9.50 12.69 17.16
N ASP A 79 9.91 13.27 16.03
CA ASP A 79 9.05 14.25 15.35
C ASP A 79 8.27 13.72 14.14
N HIS A 80 8.66 12.55 13.60
CA HIS A 80 8.01 11.99 12.39
C HIS A 80 7.75 10.47 12.41
N GLN A 81 7.96 9.79 13.54
CA GLN A 81 7.74 8.33 13.62
C GLN A 81 6.27 7.98 13.82
N LEU A 82 5.70 7.18 12.90
CA LEU A 82 4.44 6.47 13.10
C LEU A 82 4.61 5.46 14.24
N MET A 83 4.34 5.86 15.48
CA MET A 83 4.44 4.98 16.64
C MET A 83 3.29 3.96 16.63
N VAL A 84 3.58 2.72 16.25
CA VAL A 84 2.64 1.60 16.41
C VAL A 84 2.52 1.25 17.89
N LYS A 85 1.31 1.39 18.46
CA LYS A 85 1.06 1.10 19.88
C LYS A 85 1.38 -0.37 20.18
N LYS A 86 2.03 -0.64 21.31
CA LYS A 86 2.34 -2.01 21.77
C LYS A 86 1.14 -2.97 21.73
N ARG A 87 -0.04 -2.49 22.15
CA ARG A 87 -1.29 -3.26 22.09
C ARG A 87 -1.63 -3.77 20.68
N VAL A 88 -1.33 -2.99 19.63
CA VAL A 88 -1.55 -3.39 18.23
C VAL A 88 -0.59 -4.51 17.85
N LEU A 89 0.68 -4.41 18.27
CA LEU A 89 1.68 -5.45 18.04
C LEU A 89 1.31 -6.77 18.73
N ASP A 90 0.94 -6.69 20.00
CA ASP A 90 0.54 -7.86 20.80
C ASP A 90 -0.68 -8.56 20.18
N GLU A 91 -1.66 -7.77 19.71
CA GLU A 91 -2.83 -8.32 19.03
C GLU A 91 -2.46 -9.01 17.71
N MET A 92 -1.64 -8.38 16.87
CA MET A 92 -1.15 -8.98 15.63
C MET A 92 -0.39 -10.29 15.89
N MET A 93 0.41 -10.34 16.96
CA MET A 93 1.13 -11.55 17.37
C MET A 93 0.19 -12.65 17.85
N SER A 94 -0.86 -12.32 18.59
CA SER A 94 -1.91 -13.28 18.98
C SER A 94 -2.59 -13.87 17.76
N ARG A 95 -3.05 -13.01 16.83
CA ARG A 95 -3.70 -13.45 15.58
C ARG A 95 -2.81 -14.32 14.73
N ARG A 96 -1.52 -13.98 14.64
CA ARG A 96 -0.54 -14.80 13.95
C ARG A 96 -0.40 -16.19 14.58
N ARG A 97 -0.38 -16.30 15.92
CA ARG A 97 -0.26 -17.59 16.63
C ARG A 97 -1.52 -18.44 16.49
N GLU A 98 -2.69 -17.81 16.63
CA GLU A 98 -4.01 -18.47 16.55
C GLU A 98 -4.31 -18.96 15.13
N ASN A 99 -4.16 -18.08 14.13
CA ASN A 99 -4.70 -18.30 12.78
C ASN A 99 -3.61 -18.54 11.73
N GLY A 100 -2.32 -18.41 12.08
CA GLY A 100 -1.21 -18.44 11.14
C GLY A 100 -1.17 -17.25 10.17
N ALA A 101 -2.09 -16.29 10.31
CA ALA A 101 -2.27 -15.18 9.39
C ALA A 101 -2.75 -13.90 10.12
N VAL A 102 -2.46 -12.75 9.51
CA VAL A 102 -2.93 -11.44 9.96
C VAL A 102 -3.53 -10.71 8.77
N HIS A 103 -4.63 -10.01 9.01
CA HIS A 103 -5.37 -9.28 7.99
C HIS A 103 -4.97 -7.80 8.04
N PHE A 104 -4.58 -7.26 6.89
CA PHE A 104 -4.19 -5.86 6.73
C PHE A 104 -5.12 -5.16 5.75
N SER A 105 -5.04 -3.84 5.68
CA SER A 105 -5.65 -3.06 4.60
C SER A 105 -4.61 -2.18 3.94
N MET A 106 -4.75 -2.00 2.64
CA MET A 106 -4.01 -1.00 1.89
C MET A 106 -4.98 0.06 1.39
N GLN A 107 -4.65 1.32 1.66
CA GLN A 107 -5.39 2.45 1.11
C GLN A 107 -4.44 3.31 0.30
N MET A 108 -4.92 3.83 -0.81
CA MET A 108 -4.18 4.74 -1.65
C MET A 108 -4.94 6.05 -1.81
N PHE A 109 -4.17 7.12 -1.97
CA PHE A 109 -4.61 8.41 -2.46
C PHE A 109 -3.85 8.67 -3.77
N VAL A 110 -4.59 8.91 -4.84
CA VAL A 110 -4.03 9.16 -6.16
C VAL A 110 -4.57 10.48 -6.67
N TRP A 111 -3.67 11.43 -6.91
CA TRP A 111 -3.97 12.62 -7.69
C TRP A 111 -3.40 12.44 -9.09
N ALA A 112 -4.25 12.54 -10.10
CA ALA A 112 -3.86 12.44 -11.49
C ALA A 112 -4.47 13.58 -12.33
N THR A 113 -3.80 13.93 -13.42
CA THR A 113 -4.29 14.83 -14.47
C THR A 113 -4.53 14.02 -15.73
N TYR A 114 -5.76 14.02 -16.21
CA TYR A 114 -6.14 13.45 -17.50
C TYR A 114 -5.94 14.52 -18.55
N ARG A 115 -5.34 14.17 -19.68
CA ARG A 115 -5.14 15.08 -20.82
C ARG A 115 -5.75 14.44 -22.06
N THR A 116 -6.70 15.11 -22.70
CA THR A 116 -7.40 14.59 -23.88
C THR A 116 -7.09 15.47 -25.08
N GLY A 117 -6.01 15.18 -25.81
CA GLY A 117 -5.63 15.93 -27.02
C GLY A 117 -5.69 17.46 -26.85
N TRP A 118 -6.49 18.12 -27.69
CA TRP A 118 -6.78 19.56 -27.65
C TRP A 118 -7.99 19.94 -26.79
N TRP A 119 -8.68 18.96 -26.20
CA TRP A 119 -9.90 19.14 -25.41
C TRP A 119 -9.61 19.56 -23.96
N GLY A 120 -8.33 19.70 -23.59
CA GLY A 120 -7.89 20.22 -22.30
C GLY A 120 -7.42 19.15 -21.33
N THR A 121 -7.33 19.55 -20.06
CA THR A 121 -6.87 18.74 -18.94
C THR A 121 -7.90 18.72 -17.82
N GLN A 122 -8.04 17.59 -17.14
CA GLN A 122 -8.93 17.42 -15.99
C GLN A 122 -8.15 16.80 -14.84
N ASP A 123 -8.14 17.44 -13.69
CA ASP A 123 -7.60 16.84 -12.47
C ASP A 123 -8.64 15.93 -11.82
N ILE A 124 -8.18 14.78 -11.33
CA ILE A 124 -8.97 13.80 -10.62
C ILE A 124 -8.24 13.34 -9.36
N VAL A 125 -9.03 13.04 -8.33
CA VAL A 125 -8.58 12.36 -7.13
C VAL A 125 -9.25 11.00 -7.08
N MET A 126 -8.47 9.96 -6.80
CA MET A 126 -8.96 8.60 -6.62
C MET A 126 -8.47 8.09 -5.27
N SER A 127 -9.26 7.22 -4.64
CA SER A 127 -8.86 6.55 -3.41
C SER A 127 -8.96 5.03 -3.51
N PRO A 128 -8.05 4.36 -4.23
CA PRO A 128 -8.06 2.90 -4.31
C PRO A 128 -7.94 2.24 -2.92
N GLN A 129 -8.70 1.17 -2.70
CA GLN A 129 -8.69 0.43 -1.44
C GLN A 129 -8.57 -1.07 -1.65
N CYS A 130 -7.54 -1.70 -1.08
CA CYS A 130 -7.38 -3.14 -1.03
C CYS A 130 -7.60 -3.59 0.41
N LEU A 131 -8.83 -3.98 0.74
CA LEU A 131 -9.21 -4.40 2.09
C LEU A 131 -8.97 -5.90 2.32
N ASP A 132 -8.76 -6.28 3.57
CA ASP A 132 -8.65 -7.68 3.99
C ASP A 132 -7.49 -8.47 3.33
N LEU A 133 -6.33 -7.83 3.25
CA LEU A 133 -5.05 -8.43 2.88
C LEU A 133 -4.60 -9.43 3.97
N LYS A 134 -5.17 -10.63 3.95
CA LYS A 134 -4.73 -11.80 4.70
C LYS A 134 -3.30 -12.25 4.33
N VAL A 135 -2.34 -11.88 5.16
CA VAL A 135 -0.93 -12.27 5.04
C VAL A 135 -0.69 -13.48 5.94
N GLY A 136 -0.34 -14.62 5.35
CA GLY A 136 0.05 -15.83 6.06
C GLY A 136 1.54 -15.80 6.40
N PHE A 137 1.92 -16.34 7.56
CA PHE A 137 3.30 -16.29 8.04
C PHE A 137 3.92 -17.69 8.13
N SER A 138 5.14 -17.81 7.60
CA SER A 138 5.95 -19.02 7.78
C SER A 138 6.42 -19.16 9.24
N ARG A 139 6.54 -20.41 9.70
CA ARG A 139 7.11 -20.73 11.03
C ARG A 139 8.61 -20.40 11.05
N GLY A 140 9.06 -19.65 12.06
CA GLY A 140 10.49 -19.46 12.35
C GLY A 140 11.12 -18.14 11.88
N ILE A 141 10.77 -17.58 10.71
CA ILE A 141 11.63 -16.54 10.06
C ILE A 141 10.90 -15.21 9.81
N GLY A 142 9.69 -15.02 10.36
CA GLY A 142 8.97 -13.75 10.21
C GLY A 142 8.33 -13.53 8.83
N PHE A 143 8.81 -14.17 7.76
CA PHE A 143 8.30 -13.95 6.40
C PHE A 143 6.80 -14.21 6.29
N GLY A 144 6.10 -13.18 5.79
CA GLY A 144 4.69 -13.21 5.49
C GLY A 144 4.46 -13.02 3.99
N SER A 145 3.51 -13.77 3.43
CA SER A 145 3.07 -13.60 2.05
C SER A 145 1.56 -13.51 1.98
N TRP A 146 1.08 -12.74 1.01
CA TRP A 146 -0.32 -12.77 0.60
C TRP A 146 -0.70 -14.20 0.18
N ILE A 147 -1.80 -14.73 0.72
CA ILE A 147 -2.16 -16.15 0.59
C ILE A 147 -3.30 -16.45 -0.40
N SER A 148 -3.89 -15.48 -1.10
CA SER A 148 -4.98 -15.79 -2.06
C SER A 148 -4.53 -16.39 -3.41
N GLY A 149 -3.23 -16.52 -3.66
CA GLY A 149 -2.71 -17.18 -4.87
C GLY A 149 -2.81 -16.38 -6.18
N GLY A 150 -3.25 -15.12 -6.15
CA GLY A 150 -3.36 -14.27 -7.33
C GLY A 150 -3.29 -12.76 -7.03
N PRO A 151 -3.25 -11.90 -8.08
CA PRO A 151 -3.27 -10.46 -7.90
C PRO A 151 -4.60 -10.02 -7.28
N MET A 152 -4.54 -9.09 -6.32
CA MET A 152 -5.74 -8.51 -5.74
C MET A 152 -6.28 -7.42 -6.66
N ILE A 153 -7.58 -7.46 -6.93
CA ILE A 153 -8.31 -6.39 -7.62
C ILE A 153 -8.88 -5.47 -6.56
N CYS A 154 -8.56 -4.19 -6.63
CA CYS A 154 -8.95 -3.20 -5.64
C CYS A 154 -9.93 -2.21 -6.25
N PRO A 155 -11.08 -1.91 -5.61
CA PRO A 155 -11.95 -0.83 -6.05
C PRO A 155 -11.19 0.50 -6.11
N VAL A 156 -11.50 1.31 -7.12
CA VAL A 156 -10.93 2.65 -7.33
C VAL A 156 -12.04 3.69 -7.33
N PRO A 157 -12.57 4.08 -6.15
CA PRO A 157 -13.46 5.23 -6.04
C PRO A 157 -12.81 6.48 -6.61
N ILE A 158 -13.52 7.15 -7.51
CA ILE A 158 -13.16 8.50 -7.96
C ILE A 158 -13.82 9.48 -6.99
N LEU A 159 -13.01 10.29 -6.34
CA LEU A 159 -13.43 11.35 -5.43
C LEU A 159 -13.51 12.64 -6.26
N ILE A 160 -14.55 12.75 -7.08
CA ILE A 160 -14.77 13.92 -7.93
C ILE A 160 -14.99 15.14 -7.01
N ASN A 161 -14.36 16.27 -7.33
CA ASN A 161 -14.61 17.56 -6.69
C ASN A 161 -15.46 18.43 -7.61
#